data_AF-A0A6A5VKY6-F1
#
_entry.id   AF-A0A6A5VKY6-F1
#
_cell.length_a   1.000
_cell.length_b   1.000
_cell.length_c   1.000
_cell.angle_alpha   90.00
_cell.angle_beta   90.00
_cell.angle_gamma   90.00
#
_symmetry.space_group_name_H-M   'P 1'
#
loop_
_entity.id
_entity.type
_entity.pdbx_description
1 polymer ?
#
loop_
_entity_poly.entity_id
_entity_poly.type
_entity_poly.pdbx_seq_one_letter_code
_entity_poly.pdbx_strand_id
1 'polypeptide(L)'
;MRLLALLPGLATLAALVHAESVFINNHLSTPIWYTQVTGDGSRTSTTKIEPYGSSTLPQTDQYGVAIKITAEEYDIDIAGKGVLTLGYNKHPQGWIYYDIGIYLSYPFDGKRTKLGGPGGDNDWWDGHAHPQNTIGSPRPGDLWLDIGY
;
A
#
# COMPACT_ATOMS: atom_id res chain seq x y z
N MET A 1 -50.22 -35.72 13.19
CA MET A 1 -48.93 -35.27 13.78
C MET A 1 -48.31 -34.27 12.83
N ARG A 2 -48.01 -33.06 13.30
CA ARG A 2 -47.20 -32.05 12.59
C ARG A 2 -45.72 -32.39 12.77
N LEU A 3 -44.92 -32.32 11.71
CA LEU A 3 -43.62 -31.63 11.78
C LEU A 3 -43.16 -31.23 10.39
N LEU A 4 -42.92 -29.93 10.22
CA LEU A 4 -42.18 -29.31 9.13
C LEU A 4 -40.71 -29.78 9.14
N ALA A 5 -40.06 -29.82 7.98
CA ALA A 5 -38.71 -29.29 7.77
C ALA A 5 -38.46 -29.19 6.25
N LEU A 6 -38.61 -28.02 5.65
CA LEU A 6 -37.57 -27.00 5.43
C LEU A 6 -36.39 -27.48 4.56
N LEU A 7 -36.22 -26.74 3.45
CA LEU A 7 -35.09 -26.72 2.54
C LEU A 7 -33.73 -26.64 3.27
N PRO A 8 -32.69 -27.25 2.68
CA PRO A 8 -31.37 -26.64 2.63
C PRO A 8 -31.01 -26.41 1.15
N GLY A 9 -30.93 -25.20 0.61
CA GLY A 9 -30.88 -23.91 1.31
C GLY A 9 -29.57 -23.70 2.07
N LEU A 10 -28.48 -24.35 1.66
CA LEU A 10 -27.13 -24.11 2.16
C LEU A 10 -26.24 -23.91 0.94
N ALA A 11 -26.22 -22.68 0.42
CA ALA A 11 -25.13 -21.78 0.73
C ALA A 11 -23.80 -22.44 0.37
N THR A 12 -23.50 -22.48 -0.94
CA THR A 12 -22.11 -22.33 -1.36
C THR A 12 -21.66 -21.00 -0.80
N LEU A 13 -21.12 -21.06 0.41
CA LEU A 13 -20.27 -20.05 0.99
C LEU A 13 -19.14 -19.91 -0.03
N ALA A 14 -19.30 -18.97 -0.97
CA ALA A 14 -18.17 -18.46 -1.71
C ALA A 14 -17.21 -18.01 -0.61
N ALA A 15 -16.14 -18.77 -0.40
CA ALA A 15 -15.02 -18.31 0.39
C ALA A 15 -14.60 -17.01 -0.29
N LEU A 16 -15.03 -15.89 0.27
CA LEU A 16 -14.50 -14.58 -0.04
C LEU A 16 -13.03 -14.69 0.37
N VAL A 17 -12.20 -15.13 -0.58
CA VAL A 17 -10.76 -14.94 -0.50
C VAL A 17 -10.63 -13.43 -0.42
N HIS A 18 -10.42 -12.92 0.80
CA HIS A 18 -10.24 -11.50 1.01
C HIS A 18 -8.98 -11.14 0.23
N ALA A 19 -9.15 -10.41 -0.87
CA ALA A 19 -8.03 -9.94 -1.65
C ALA A 19 -7.29 -8.93 -0.79
N GLU A 20 -6.06 -9.29 -0.42
CA GLU A 20 -5.18 -8.42 0.37
C GLU A 20 -5.05 -7.08 -0.36
N SER A 21 -5.09 -6.00 0.40
CA SER A 21 -5.14 -4.65 -0.14
C SER A 21 -3.96 -3.81 0.33
N VAL A 22 -3.69 -2.74 -0.42
CA VAL A 22 -2.80 -1.65 -0.01
C VAL A 22 -3.66 -0.43 0.24
N PHE A 23 -3.60 0.09 1.46
CA PHE A 23 -4.27 1.32 1.86
C PHE A 23 -3.26 2.48 1.85
N ILE A 24 -3.59 3.56 1.17
CA ILE A 24 -2.80 4.80 1.18
C ILE A 24 -3.68 5.88 1.78
N ASN A 25 -3.32 6.38 2.96
CA ASN A 25 -4.11 7.37 3.69
C ASN A 25 -3.39 8.71 3.71
N ASN A 26 -4.02 9.73 3.15
CA ASN A 26 -3.51 11.09 3.13
C ASN A 26 -4.08 11.87 4.33
N HIS A 27 -3.27 12.18 5.34
CA HIS A 27 -3.65 13.01 6.49
C HIS A 27 -3.26 14.47 6.31
N LEU A 28 -2.76 14.86 5.13
CA LEU A 28 -2.38 16.23 4.82
C LEU A 28 -3.61 17.08 4.44
N SER A 29 -3.48 18.38 4.63
CA SER A 29 -4.43 19.38 4.12
C SER A 29 -4.29 19.64 2.62
N THR A 30 -3.33 18.99 1.97
CA THR A 30 -3.07 19.07 0.54
C THR A 30 -3.27 17.71 -0.12
N PRO A 31 -3.65 17.66 -1.40
CA PRO A 31 -3.71 16.40 -2.12
C PRO A 31 -2.33 15.76 -2.25
N ILE A 32 -2.32 14.45 -2.48
CA ILE A 32 -1.16 13.69 -2.90
C ILE A 32 -1.48 12.90 -4.16
N TRP A 33 -0.45 12.47 -4.88
CA TRP A 33 -0.59 11.70 -6.10
C TRP A 33 0.23 10.42 -6.00
N TYR A 34 -0.27 9.34 -6.58
CA TYR A 34 0.46 8.08 -6.63
C TYR A 34 0.32 7.36 -7.97
N THR A 35 1.28 6.50 -8.27
CA THR A 35 1.25 5.54 -9.38
C THR A 35 1.86 4.23 -8.91
N GLN A 36 1.36 3.11 -9.42
CA GLN A 36 1.95 1.80 -9.18
C GLN A 36 2.79 1.41 -10.39
N VAL A 37 4.02 0.96 -10.13
CA VAL A 37 4.93 0.35 -11.10
C VAL A 37 5.22 -1.08 -10.65
N THR A 38 5.25 -2.02 -11.58
CA THR A 38 5.50 -3.44 -11.31
C THR A 38 6.82 -3.89 -11.95
N GLY A 39 7.34 -5.05 -11.55
CA GLY A 39 8.66 -5.52 -11.97
C GLY A 39 8.80 -5.80 -13.47
N ASP A 40 7.68 -5.97 -14.17
CA ASP A 40 7.61 -6.05 -15.64
C ASP A 40 7.68 -4.67 -16.34
N GLY A 41 7.76 -3.58 -15.57
CA GLY A 41 7.76 -2.21 -16.07
C GLY A 41 6.37 -1.65 -16.35
N SER A 42 5.29 -2.42 -16.13
CA SER A 42 3.93 -1.91 -16.26
C SER A 42 3.66 -0.82 -15.24
N ARG A 43 2.89 0.20 -15.65
CA ARG A 43 2.58 1.35 -14.81
C ARG A 43 1.09 1.71 -14.90
N THR A 44 0.48 2.01 -13.75
CA THR A 44 -0.90 2.50 -13.68
C THR A 44 -0.98 4.02 -13.95
N SER A 45 -2.16 4.52 -14.30
CA SER A 45 -2.38 5.98 -14.31
C SER A 45 -2.07 6.61 -12.96
N THR A 46 -1.57 7.84 -12.97
CA THR A 46 -1.42 8.65 -11.76
C THR A 46 -2.80 8.94 -11.17
N THR A 47 -2.96 8.70 -9.87
CA THR A 47 -4.22 8.84 -9.15
C THR A 47 -4.05 9.84 -8.02
N LYS A 48 -5.01 10.75 -7.89
CA LYS A 48 -5.07 11.76 -6.84
C LYS A 48 -5.77 11.20 -5.60
N ILE A 49 -5.21 11.47 -4.42
CA ILE A 49 -5.88 11.29 -3.14
C ILE A 49 -6.12 12.68 -2.56
N GLU A 50 -7.38 13.03 -2.36
CA GLU A 50 -7.77 14.33 -1.81
C GLU A 50 -7.23 14.51 -0.37
N PRO A 51 -7.17 15.75 0.14
CA PRO A 51 -6.86 16.02 1.54
C PRO A 51 -7.72 15.18 2.49
N TYR A 52 -7.11 14.58 3.52
CA TYR A 52 -7.79 13.70 4.49
C TYR A 52 -8.49 12.47 3.86
N GLY A 53 -8.16 12.14 2.61
CA GLY A 53 -8.72 11.02 1.86
C GLY A 53 -7.90 9.74 1.96
N SER A 54 -8.43 8.68 1.36
CA SER A 54 -7.73 7.40 1.24
C SER A 54 -7.92 6.79 -0.15
N SER A 55 -6.98 5.93 -0.53
CA SER A 55 -7.11 5.03 -1.67
C SER A 55 -6.89 3.59 -1.24
N THR A 56 -7.55 2.66 -1.92
CA THR A 56 -7.42 1.22 -1.71
C THR A 56 -7.10 0.57 -3.03
N LEU A 57 -6.01 -0.18 -3.06
CA LEU A 57 -5.57 -0.95 -4.22
C LEU A 57 -5.55 -2.43 -3.87
N PRO A 58 -5.90 -3.32 -4.80
CA PRO A 58 -5.61 -4.74 -4.62
C PRO A 58 -4.09 -4.94 -4.61
N GLN A 59 -3.57 -5.74 -3.69
CA GLN A 59 -2.19 -6.20 -3.78
C GLN A 59 -2.05 -7.12 -4.99
N THR A 60 -1.05 -6.86 -5.82
CA THR A 60 -0.73 -7.70 -6.97
C THR A 60 0.18 -8.86 -6.58
N ASP A 61 0.04 -9.98 -7.28
CA ASP A 61 0.96 -11.12 -7.16
C ASP A 61 2.18 -10.99 -8.09
N GLN A 62 2.27 -9.88 -8.84
CA GLN A 62 3.48 -9.55 -9.59
C GLN A 62 4.64 -9.22 -8.64
N TYR A 63 5.85 -9.61 -9.05
CA TYR A 63 7.07 -9.25 -8.33
C TYR A 63 7.45 -7.79 -8.63
N GLY A 64 8.22 -7.20 -7.72
CA GLY A 64 8.83 -5.88 -7.83
C GLY A 64 7.82 -4.75 -7.85
N VAL A 65 6.87 -4.72 -6.92
CA VAL A 65 5.86 -3.65 -6.89
C VAL A 65 6.40 -2.44 -6.16
N ALA A 66 6.26 -1.28 -6.78
CA ALA A 66 6.61 0.02 -6.23
C ALA A 66 5.44 0.98 -6.42
N ILE A 67 4.86 1.45 -5.32
CA ILE A 67 3.88 2.53 -5.32
C ILE A 67 4.64 3.82 -5.03
N LYS A 68 4.81 4.64 -6.08
CA LYS A 68 5.45 5.95 -5.99
C LYS A 68 4.42 7.00 -5.60
N ILE A 69 4.80 7.93 -4.73
CA ILE A 69 3.90 8.89 -4.11
C ILE A 69 4.59 10.24 -3.98
N THR A 70 3.90 11.32 -4.36
CA THR A 70 4.41 12.69 -4.38
C THR A 70 3.36 13.71 -3.93
N ALA A 71 3.81 14.92 -3.61
CA ALA A 71 2.97 16.08 -3.32
C ALA A 71 2.57 16.89 -4.57
N GLU A 72 3.08 16.54 -5.75
CA GLU A 72 2.72 17.19 -7.02
C GLU A 72 2.55 16.13 -8.12
N GLU A 73 1.49 16.26 -8.92
CA GLU A 73 1.11 15.29 -9.97
C GLU A 73 2.25 14.98 -10.94
N TYR A 74 2.97 16.02 -11.36
CA TYR A 74 4.00 15.93 -12.39
C TYR A 74 5.34 15.45 -11.84
N ASP A 75 5.57 15.54 -10.53
CA ASP A 75 6.87 15.24 -9.92
C ASP A 75 7.20 13.73 -9.89
N ILE A 76 6.19 12.87 -10.08
CA ILE A 76 6.32 11.42 -9.93
C ILE A 76 7.31 10.76 -10.91
N ASP A 77 7.52 11.39 -12.06
CA ASP A 77 8.41 10.91 -13.13
C ASP A 77 9.58 11.89 -13.42
N ILE A 78 9.65 13.03 -12.72
CA ILE A 78 10.68 14.04 -12.99
C ILE A 78 11.96 13.69 -12.25
N ALA A 79 13.03 13.45 -13.02
CA ALA A 79 14.37 13.30 -12.47
C ALA A 79 14.75 14.55 -11.66
N GLY A 80 15.20 14.36 -10.42
CA GLY A 80 15.52 15.47 -9.52
C GLY A 80 14.45 15.75 -8.46
N LYS A 81 13.25 15.19 -8.59
CA LYS A 81 12.16 15.39 -7.61
C LYS A 81 12.11 14.26 -6.58
N GLY A 82 11.70 14.65 -5.37
CA GLY A 82 11.56 13.74 -4.25
C GLY A 82 10.35 12.84 -4.41
N VAL A 83 10.54 11.53 -4.25
CA VAL A 83 9.45 10.54 -4.36
C VAL A 83 9.51 9.58 -3.18
N LEU A 84 8.40 9.46 -2.46
CA LEU A 84 8.19 8.41 -1.48
C LEU A 84 7.75 7.14 -2.23
N THR A 85 8.34 6.01 -1.90
CA THR A 85 8.00 4.72 -2.50
C THR A 85 7.61 3.74 -1.40
N LEU A 86 6.44 3.12 -1.55
CA LEU A 86 6.13 1.86 -0.87
C LEU A 86 6.50 0.71 -1.81
N GLY A 87 7.56 -0.02 -1.46
CA GLY A 87 7.95 -1.23 -2.16
C GLY A 87 7.31 -2.45 -1.52
N TYR A 88 6.83 -3.40 -2.32
CA TYR A 88 6.49 -4.72 -1.80
C TYR A 88 6.67 -5.85 -2.81
N ASN A 89 6.84 -7.05 -2.27
CA ASN A 89 6.99 -8.30 -3.00
C ASN A 89 6.26 -9.42 -2.27
N LYS A 90 5.36 -10.11 -2.98
CA LYS A 90 4.80 -11.38 -2.51
C LYS A 90 5.68 -12.54 -2.95
N HIS A 91 6.13 -13.32 -1.99
CA HIS A 91 6.84 -14.55 -2.23
C HIS A 91 5.86 -15.71 -2.45
N PRO A 92 6.13 -16.65 -3.38
CA PRO A 92 5.24 -17.79 -3.63
C PRO A 92 4.94 -18.67 -2.40
N GLN A 93 5.78 -18.62 -1.38
CA GLN A 93 5.57 -19.35 -0.11
C GLN A 93 4.66 -18.59 0.89
N GLY A 94 3.98 -17.53 0.45
CA GLY A 94 3.04 -16.76 1.28
C GLY A 94 3.68 -15.69 2.17
N TRP A 95 4.95 -15.36 1.94
CA TRP A 95 5.58 -14.22 2.62
C TRP A 95 5.32 -12.93 1.85
N ILE A 96 5.17 -11.83 2.56
CA ILE A 96 5.24 -10.49 1.99
C ILE A 96 6.44 -9.74 2.56
N TYR A 97 7.22 -9.15 1.67
CA TYR A 97 8.30 -8.24 2.01
C TYR A 97 7.90 -6.84 1.59
N TYR A 98 8.09 -5.86 2.46
CA TYR A 98 7.67 -4.49 2.20
C TYR A 98 8.61 -3.50 2.89
N ASP A 99 8.78 -2.34 2.26
CA ASP A 99 9.62 -1.26 2.75
C ASP A 99 9.09 0.12 2.31
N ILE A 100 9.61 1.15 2.97
CA ILE A 100 9.56 2.52 2.48
C ILE A 100 10.93 2.95 1.96
N GLY A 101 10.94 3.47 0.75
CA GLY A 101 12.12 4.05 0.11
C GLY A 101 11.88 5.50 -0.25
N ILE A 102 12.94 6.30 -0.23
CA ILE A 102 12.90 7.68 -0.73
C ILE A 102 13.90 7.84 -1.85
N TYR A 103 13.40 8.31 -2.98
CA TYR A 103 14.23 8.67 -4.11
C TYR A 103 14.53 10.17 -4.04
N LEU A 104 15.83 10.50 -3.98
CA LEU A 104 16.40 11.86 -3.90
C LEU A 104 16.07 12.66 -2.63
N SER A 105 14.79 12.96 -2.39
CA SER A 105 14.36 13.72 -1.21
C SER A 105 12.94 13.33 -0.78
N TYR A 106 12.61 13.57 0.48
CA TYR A 106 11.29 13.29 1.01
C TYR A 106 10.29 14.37 0.54
N PRO A 107 9.16 14.02 -0.09
CA PRO A 107 8.26 15.00 -0.71
C PRO A 107 7.30 15.71 0.27
N PHE A 108 7.25 15.32 1.54
CA PHE A 108 6.28 15.84 2.51
C PHE A 108 6.98 16.57 3.67
N ASP A 109 7.53 17.74 3.40
CA ASP A 109 8.37 18.46 4.37
C ASP A 109 7.68 18.68 5.74
N GLY A 110 8.41 18.39 6.82
CA GLY A 110 7.93 18.49 8.20
C GLY A 110 6.82 17.51 8.59
N LYS A 111 6.55 16.48 7.78
CA LYS A 111 5.49 15.49 8.03
C LYS A 111 6.07 14.10 8.21
N ARG A 112 5.32 13.23 8.90
CA ARG A 112 5.73 11.84 9.12
C ARG A 112 4.97 10.88 8.22
N THR A 113 5.64 9.78 7.89
CA THR A 113 5.12 8.60 7.21
C THR A 113 5.36 7.37 8.09
N LYS A 114 4.50 6.37 7.94
CA LYS A 114 4.35 5.16 8.74
C LYS A 114 3.78 4.13 7.80
N LEU A 115 4.56 3.09 7.62
CA LEU A 115 4.21 1.88 6.91
C LEU A 115 3.88 0.82 7.95
N GLY A 116 2.84 0.03 7.71
CA GLY A 116 2.64 -1.18 8.45
C GLY A 116 2.03 -2.28 7.59
N GLY A 117 1.99 -3.47 8.17
CA GLY A 117 1.50 -4.65 7.49
C GLY A 117 1.16 -5.80 8.45
N PRO A 118 0.92 -7.01 7.91
CA PRO A 118 0.34 -8.13 8.65
C PRO A 118 1.23 -8.70 9.78
N GLY A 119 2.49 -8.26 9.87
CA GLY A 119 3.41 -8.60 10.95
C GLY A 119 3.21 -7.79 12.23
N GLY A 120 2.48 -6.66 12.18
CA GLY A 120 2.38 -5.70 13.29
C GLY A 120 3.62 -4.81 13.44
N ASP A 121 4.72 -5.17 12.80
CA ASP A 121 5.89 -4.32 12.60
C ASP A 121 5.50 -3.12 11.75
N ASN A 122 6.04 -1.96 12.12
CA ASN A 122 5.83 -0.72 11.39
C ASN A 122 7.19 -0.09 11.10
N ASP A 123 7.34 0.46 9.91
CA ASP A 123 8.45 1.36 9.59
C ASP A 123 7.93 2.80 9.62
N TRP A 124 8.79 3.76 9.91
CA TRP A 124 8.42 5.17 9.97
C TRP A 124 9.51 6.05 9.39
N TRP A 125 9.08 7.10 8.71
CA TRP A 125 9.95 8.15 8.19
C TRP A 125 9.50 9.48 8.74
N ASP A 126 10.37 10.17 9.46
CA ASP A 126 10.08 11.46 10.09
C ASP A 126 10.67 12.65 9.34
N GLY A 127 11.07 12.42 8.08
CA GLY A 127 11.75 13.40 7.23
C GLY A 127 13.29 13.29 7.26
N HIS A 128 13.86 12.48 8.16
CA HIS A 128 15.31 12.27 8.24
C HIS A 128 15.72 10.92 7.65
N ALA A 129 16.96 10.83 7.19
CA ALA A 129 17.50 9.57 6.67
C ALA A 129 17.63 8.53 7.79
N HIS A 130 16.96 7.40 7.64
CA HIS A 130 17.12 6.21 8.47
C HIS A 130 17.67 5.05 7.63
N PRO A 131 18.33 4.05 8.23
CA PRO A 131 18.69 2.83 7.52
C PRO A 131 17.45 2.20 6.89
N GLN A 132 17.56 1.69 5.66
CA GLN A 132 16.47 0.93 5.04
C GLN A 132 16.10 -0.26 5.93
N ASN A 133 14.81 -0.42 6.18
CA ASN A 133 14.25 -1.46 7.01
C ASN A 133 13.20 -2.25 6.23
N THR A 134 13.63 -3.34 5.58
CA THR A 134 12.70 -4.26 4.92
C THR A 134 12.04 -5.16 5.95
N ILE A 135 10.71 -5.12 6.00
CA ILE A 135 9.90 -5.96 6.89
C ILE A 135 9.43 -7.18 6.12
N GLY A 136 9.59 -8.37 6.70
CA GLY A 136 9.07 -9.63 6.15
C GLY A 136 8.01 -10.24 7.06
N SER A 137 6.85 -10.59 6.51
CA SER A 137 5.77 -11.27 7.23
C SER A 137 5.35 -12.56 6.53
N PRO A 138 5.28 -13.71 7.22
CA PRO A 138 4.71 -14.94 6.69
C PRO A 138 3.17 -14.97 6.75
N ARG A 139 2.55 -13.93 7.31
CA ARG A 139 1.10 -13.83 7.48
C ARG A 139 0.49 -13.08 6.29
N PRO A 140 -0.63 -13.59 5.74
CA PRO A 140 -1.40 -12.82 4.78
C PRO A 140 -2.01 -11.59 5.45
N GLY A 141 -2.24 -10.56 4.65
CA GLY A 141 -2.98 -9.38 5.08
C GLY A 141 -2.58 -8.09 4.40
N ASP A 142 -3.24 -7.03 4.84
CA ASP A 142 -3.17 -5.73 4.19
C ASP A 142 -1.90 -4.97 4.53
N LEU A 143 -1.46 -4.15 3.57
CA LEU A 143 -0.45 -3.13 3.80
C LEU A 143 -1.16 -1.79 3.98
N TRP A 144 -0.63 -0.95 4.85
CA TRP A 144 -1.08 0.44 4.96
C TRP A 144 0.10 1.38 4.98
N LEU A 145 -0.07 2.50 4.29
CA LEU A 145 0.83 3.63 4.30
C LEU A 145 0.01 4.84 4.66
N ASP A 146 0.18 5.32 5.88
CA ASP A 146 -0.38 6.59 6.25
C ASP A 146 0.62 7.69 5.74
N ILE A 147 0.19 8.92 5.47
CA ILE A 147 1.10 10.06 5.19
C ILE A 147 0.57 11.29 5.93
N GLY A 148 1.39 12.00 6.71
CA GLY A 148 1.04 13.34 7.19
C GLY A 148 0.72 13.54 8.69
N TYR A 149 1.11 12.63 9.58
CA TYR A 149 0.89 12.73 11.03
C TYR A 149 2.03 13.41 11.79
#